data_AF-A0A7S0D354-F1
#
_entry.id   AF-A0A7S0D354-F1
#
_cell.length_a   1.000
_cell.length_b   1.000
_cell.length_c   1.000
_cell.angle_alpha   90.00
_cell.angle_beta   90.00
_cell.angle_gamma   90.00
#
_symmetry.space_group_name_H-M   'P 1'
#
loop_
_entity.id
_entity.type
_entity.pdbx_description
1 polymer ?
#
loop_
_entity_poly.entity_id
_entity_poly.type
_entity_poly.pdbx_seq_one_letter_code
_entity_poly.pdbx_strand_id
1 'polypeptide(L)'
;MGPILIVTGLVEEEQNEIVALAERLGATVNLSFSKDDPFDFCVAKTVNSPKYLLARARGVPAATPAWLRDSVAAGAFIKLDGPDVPSGYRPPPFAGLSVCVTGHSQDERADIEKRVVAYGGAYASDLVKGVCTHLIAADTTSAKYAHASRWDGVCIVKKEWVDACIAVRSRADETE
;
A
#
# COMPACT_ATOMS: atom_id res chain seq x y z
N MET A 1 18.70 20.56 -9.80
CA MET A 1 17.42 19.88 -10.06
C MET A 1 17.03 19.22 -8.75
N GLY A 2 15.86 19.54 -8.20
CA GLY A 2 15.41 18.94 -6.94
C GLY A 2 14.80 17.54 -7.14
N PRO A 3 14.39 16.87 -6.04
CA PRO A 3 13.81 15.54 -6.10
C PRO A 3 12.56 15.46 -6.97
N ILE A 4 12.30 14.29 -7.54
CA ILE A 4 11.11 13.98 -8.35
C ILE A 4 10.20 13.06 -7.54
N LEU A 5 8.95 13.48 -7.35
CA LEU A 5 7.92 12.70 -6.66
C LEU A 5 6.95 12.11 -7.68
N ILE A 6 6.42 10.93 -7.39
CA ILE A 6 5.22 10.41 -8.04
C ILE A 6 4.11 10.25 -7.01
N VAL A 7 2.85 10.28 -7.47
CA VAL A 7 1.66 10.16 -6.62
C VAL A 7 0.80 8.96 -7.01
N THR A 8 0.21 8.28 -6.02
CA THR A 8 -0.73 7.17 -6.24
C THR A 8 -1.82 7.05 -5.16
N GLY A 9 -3.04 6.69 -5.59
CA GLY A 9 -4.21 6.59 -4.70
C GLY A 9 -4.74 7.93 -4.20
N LEU A 10 -4.46 9.02 -4.92
CA LEU A 10 -4.83 10.39 -4.56
C LEU A 10 -5.80 10.95 -5.59
N VAL A 11 -6.84 11.65 -5.14
CA VAL A 11 -7.76 12.39 -6.04
C VAL A 11 -7.10 13.68 -6.53
N GLU A 12 -7.65 14.29 -7.59
CA GLU A 12 -7.06 15.47 -8.23
C GLU A 12 -6.78 16.64 -7.27
N GLU A 13 -7.72 16.93 -6.36
CA GLU A 13 -7.53 17.95 -5.32
C GLU A 13 -6.30 17.67 -4.43
N GLU A 14 -6.12 16.40 -4.04
CA GLU A 14 -4.97 15.98 -3.23
C GLU A 14 -3.69 15.97 -4.05
N GLN A 15 -3.74 15.65 -5.34
CA GLN A 15 -2.58 15.75 -6.23
C GLN A 15 -2.11 17.21 -6.33
N ASN A 16 -3.05 18.16 -6.49
CA ASN A 16 -2.74 19.58 -6.54
C ASN A 16 -2.12 20.07 -5.22
N GLU A 17 -2.62 19.58 -4.08
CA GLU A 17 -2.00 19.85 -2.77
C GLU A 17 -0.55 19.33 -2.72
N ILE A 18 -0.32 18.08 -3.14
CA ILE A 18 1.01 17.47 -3.14
C ILE A 18 1.98 18.22 -4.07
N VAL A 19 1.51 18.67 -5.24
CA VAL A 19 2.31 19.51 -6.15
C VAL A 19 2.76 20.79 -5.44
N ALA A 20 1.82 21.54 -4.85
CA ALA A 20 2.14 22.79 -4.17
C ALA A 20 3.10 22.58 -2.98
N LEU A 21 2.97 21.47 -2.25
CA LEU A 21 3.87 21.12 -1.15
C LEU A 21 5.28 20.75 -1.66
N ALA A 22 5.37 19.95 -2.72
CA ALA A 22 6.64 19.54 -3.31
C ALA A 22 7.45 20.75 -3.83
N GLU A 23 6.77 21.69 -4.51
CA GLU A 23 7.39 22.91 -5.03
C GLU A 23 8.03 23.76 -3.93
N ARG A 24 7.39 23.83 -2.74
CA ARG A 24 7.94 24.55 -1.57
C ARG A 24 9.25 23.94 -1.05
N LEU A 25 9.49 22.66 -1.32
CA LEU A 25 10.74 21.96 -1.01
C LEU A 25 11.71 21.93 -2.20
N GLY A 26 11.38 22.62 -3.30
CA GLY A 26 12.18 22.63 -4.52
C GLY A 26 12.11 21.33 -5.34
N ALA A 27 11.11 20.48 -5.07
CA ALA A 27 10.88 19.23 -5.78
C ALA A 27 9.79 19.37 -6.84
N THR A 28 9.72 18.40 -7.77
CA THR A 28 8.70 18.35 -8.82
C THR A 28 7.86 17.08 -8.68
N VAL A 29 6.61 17.11 -9.14
CA VAL A 29 5.73 15.93 -9.15
C VAL A 29 5.48 15.50 -10.59
N ASN A 30 5.83 14.25 -10.90
CA ASN A 30 5.51 13.62 -12.19
C ASN A 30 4.11 12.98 -12.12
N LEU A 31 3.13 13.65 -12.74
CA LEU A 31 1.75 13.16 -12.83
C LEU A 31 1.52 12.23 -14.03
N SER A 32 2.28 12.38 -15.13
CA SER A 32 2.11 11.59 -16.36
C SER A 32 2.58 10.14 -16.22
N PHE A 33 3.58 9.89 -15.37
CA PHE A 33 4.14 8.58 -15.03
C PHE A 33 4.45 7.66 -16.23
N SER A 34 5.72 7.55 -16.58
CA SER A 34 6.24 6.38 -17.29
C SER A 34 6.95 5.44 -16.33
N LYS A 35 6.87 4.13 -16.62
CA LYS A 35 7.63 3.13 -15.87
C LYS A 35 9.13 3.40 -15.93
N ASP A 36 9.64 4.05 -16.98
CA ASP A 36 11.07 4.29 -17.19
C ASP A 36 11.52 5.63 -16.59
N ASP A 37 10.59 6.46 -16.13
CA ASP A 37 10.93 7.76 -15.54
C ASP A 37 11.64 7.59 -14.20
N PRO A 38 12.66 8.44 -13.91
CA PRO A 38 13.26 8.50 -12.59
C PRO A 38 12.31 9.19 -11.60
N PHE A 39 12.31 8.71 -10.36
CA PHE A 39 11.65 9.36 -9.24
C PHE A 39 12.34 8.95 -7.92
N ASP A 40 12.37 9.88 -6.98
CA ASP A 40 13.08 9.76 -5.69
C ASP A 40 12.14 9.38 -4.54
N PHE A 41 10.84 9.67 -4.68
CA PHE A 41 9.82 9.33 -3.70
C PHE A 41 8.50 8.94 -4.36
N CYS A 42 7.76 8.03 -3.72
CA CYS A 42 6.38 7.72 -4.07
C CYS A 42 5.43 8.15 -2.96
N VAL A 43 4.65 9.21 -3.18
CA VAL A 43 3.59 9.63 -2.25
C VAL A 43 2.35 8.79 -2.51
N ALA A 44 1.97 7.96 -1.54
CA ALA A 44 1.00 6.90 -1.72
C ALA A 44 -0.05 6.89 -0.60
N LYS A 45 -1.31 6.73 -0.98
CA LYS A 45 -2.41 6.35 -0.09
C LYS A 45 -2.86 4.90 -0.23
N THR A 46 -2.35 4.21 -1.25
CA THR A 46 -2.60 2.80 -1.52
C THR A 46 -1.28 2.09 -1.76
N VAL A 47 -1.19 0.85 -1.27
CA VAL A 47 -0.10 -0.08 -1.59
C VAL A 47 -0.43 -0.96 -2.79
N ASN A 48 -1.60 -0.76 -3.41
CA ASN A 48 -2.11 -1.54 -4.53
C ASN A 48 -2.17 -0.76 -5.82
N SER A 49 -1.01 -0.31 -6.28
CA SER A 49 -0.88 0.33 -7.57
C SER A 49 0.43 -0.06 -8.26
N PRO A 50 0.47 -0.03 -9.61
CA PRO A 50 1.70 -0.25 -10.35
C PRO A 50 2.81 0.72 -9.94
N LYS A 51 2.45 1.98 -9.63
CA LYS A 51 3.39 3.01 -9.16
C LYS A 51 4.05 2.64 -7.83
N TYR A 52 3.27 2.18 -6.86
CA TYR A 52 3.78 1.76 -5.55
C TYR A 52 4.65 0.51 -5.67
N LEU A 53 4.19 -0.50 -6.42
CA LEU A 53 4.94 -1.74 -6.62
C LEU A 53 6.27 -1.47 -7.34
N LEU A 54 6.29 -0.55 -8.31
CA LEU A 54 7.52 -0.12 -8.98
C LEU A 54 8.46 0.62 -8.01
N ALA A 55 7.94 1.50 -7.16
CA ALA A 55 8.74 2.17 -6.14
C ALA A 55 9.42 1.16 -5.21
N ARG A 56 8.64 0.19 -4.71
CA ARG A 56 9.14 -0.91 -3.87
C ARG A 56 10.22 -1.73 -4.59
N ALA A 57 9.97 -2.14 -5.84
CA ALA A 57 10.93 -2.91 -6.63
C ALA A 57 12.26 -2.16 -6.89
N ARG A 58 12.22 -0.82 -6.91
CA ARG A 58 13.40 0.04 -7.08
C ARG A 58 14.07 0.43 -5.76
N GLY A 59 13.52 0.04 -4.62
CA GLY A 59 13.97 0.53 -3.31
C GLY A 59 13.72 2.03 -3.11
N VAL A 60 12.82 2.63 -3.89
CA VAL A 60 12.42 4.03 -3.75
C VAL A 60 11.45 4.16 -2.57
N PRO A 61 11.71 5.07 -1.61
CA PRO A 61 10.85 5.23 -0.44
C PRO A 61 9.43 5.63 -0.80
N ALA A 62 8.46 4.91 -0.22
CA ALA A 62 7.05 5.26 -0.27
C ALA A 62 6.64 6.02 1.00
N ALA A 63 5.95 7.14 0.83
CA ALA A 63 5.58 8.06 1.89
C ALA A 63 4.10 8.43 1.83
N THR A 64 3.52 8.90 2.93
CA THR A 64 2.15 9.43 2.95
C THR A 64 2.12 10.94 2.64
N PRO A 65 0.95 11.51 2.30
CA PRO A 65 0.78 12.96 2.25
C PRO A 65 1.16 13.69 3.54
N ALA A 66 0.94 13.07 4.70
CA ALA A 66 1.28 13.65 6.01
C ALA A 66 2.79 13.87 6.15
N TRP A 67 3.61 12.92 5.69
CA TRP A 67 5.06 13.08 5.65
C TRP A 67 5.50 14.30 4.83
N LEU A 68 4.87 14.53 3.68
CA LEU A 68 5.24 15.68 2.83
C LEU A 68 4.86 17.00 3.50
N ARG A 69 3.67 17.09 4.11
CA ARG A 69 3.23 18.27 4.88
C ARG A 69 4.21 18.61 6.00
N ASP A 70 4.61 17.60 6.77
CA ASP A 70 5.53 17.81 7.89
C ASP A 70 6.95 18.11 7.40
N SER A 71 7.38 17.54 6.27
CA SER A 71 8.65 17.89 5.63
C SER A 71 8.67 19.35 5.19
N VAL A 72 7.56 19.86 4.64
CA VAL A 72 7.41 21.28 4.31
C VAL A 72 7.46 22.15 5.57
N ALA A 73 6.82 21.73 6.67
CA ALA A 73 6.87 22.46 7.93
C ALA A 73 8.28 22.48 8.54
N ALA A 74 9.05 21.40 8.37
CA ALA A 74 10.45 21.30 8.77
C ALA A 74 11.42 22.03 7.82
N GLY A 75 10.95 22.43 6.63
CA GLY A 75 11.76 23.06 5.59
C GLY A 75 12.73 22.09 4.88
N ALA A 76 12.60 20.78 5.08
CA ALA A 76 13.45 19.76 4.49
C ALA A 76 12.73 18.40 4.43
N PHE A 77 13.11 17.55 3.47
CA PHE A 77 12.62 16.18 3.40
C PHE A 77 12.99 15.40 4.66
N ILE A 78 11.99 14.96 5.42
CA ILE A 78 12.20 14.12 6.59
C ILE A 78 12.70 12.76 6.14
N LYS A 79 13.74 12.26 6.80
CA LYS A 79 14.29 10.93 6.57
C LYS A 79 13.26 9.85 6.85
N LEU A 80 13.12 8.92 5.92
CA LEU A 80 12.20 7.77 5.99
C LEU A 80 12.91 6.47 6.34
N ASP A 81 14.19 6.52 6.68
CA ASP A 81 15.00 5.43 7.18
C ASP A 81 15.12 5.47 8.71
N GLY A 82 15.20 4.29 9.34
CA GLY A 82 15.41 4.14 10.78
C GLY A 82 14.18 3.76 11.61
N PRO A 83 14.40 3.40 12.90
CA PRO A 83 13.36 2.93 13.82
C PRO A 83 12.42 4.03 14.30
N ASP A 84 12.88 5.28 14.33
CA ASP A 84 12.16 6.42 14.89
C ASP A 84 11.21 7.10 13.90
N VAL A 85 11.11 6.58 12.67
CA VAL A 85 10.21 7.12 11.66
C VAL A 85 8.76 6.98 12.15
N PRO A 86 8.01 8.11 12.25
CA PRO A 86 6.61 8.07 12.66
C PRO A 86 5.80 7.10 11.82
N SER A 87 4.94 6.30 12.46
CA SER A 87 4.12 5.28 11.79
C SER A 87 3.24 5.85 10.68
N GLY A 88 2.80 7.09 10.81
CA GLY A 88 1.97 7.78 9.82
C GLY A 88 2.70 8.26 8.56
N TYR A 89 4.04 8.15 8.50
CA TYR A 89 4.81 8.63 7.35
C TYR A 89 4.96 7.62 6.23
N ARG A 90 4.80 6.32 6.54
CA ARG A 90 4.76 5.27 5.53
C ARG A 90 3.32 4.83 5.30
N PRO A 91 2.92 4.50 4.07
CA PRO A 91 1.60 3.93 3.81
C PRO A 91 1.39 2.67 4.67
N PRO A 92 0.23 2.53 5.34
CA PRO A 92 -0.07 1.32 6.08
C PRO A 92 0.06 0.07 5.21
N PRO A 93 0.48 -1.09 5.77
CA PRO A 93 0.76 -2.31 4.99
C PRO A 93 -0.38 -2.78 4.11
N PHE A 94 -1.63 -2.52 4.51
CA PHE A 94 -2.82 -2.95 3.78
C PHE A 94 -3.61 -1.79 3.16
N ALA A 95 -3.03 -0.59 3.08
CA ALA A 95 -3.72 0.59 2.56
C ALA A 95 -4.26 0.38 1.14
N GLY A 96 -5.56 0.51 0.96
CA GLY A 96 -6.23 0.28 -0.33
C GLY A 96 -6.34 -1.19 -0.75
N LEU A 97 -6.09 -2.13 0.16
CA LEU A 97 -6.39 -3.55 -0.02
C LEU A 97 -7.79 -3.88 0.48
N SER A 98 -8.45 -4.80 -0.23
CA SER A 98 -9.67 -5.48 0.20
C SER A 98 -9.38 -6.96 0.31
N VAL A 99 -9.58 -7.52 1.49
CA VAL A 99 -9.16 -8.87 1.87
C VAL A 99 -10.38 -9.71 2.21
N CYS A 100 -10.50 -10.88 1.58
CA CYS A 100 -11.48 -11.90 1.94
C CYS A 100 -10.77 -13.10 2.56
N VAL A 101 -11.47 -13.87 3.41
CA VAL A 101 -10.90 -15.03 4.11
C VAL A 101 -11.72 -16.30 3.85
N THR A 102 -11.05 -17.44 3.72
CA THR A 102 -11.67 -18.76 3.56
C THR A 102 -10.86 -19.88 4.22
N GLY A 103 -11.53 -20.96 4.62
CA GLY A 103 -10.88 -22.13 5.26
C GLY A 103 -10.42 -21.93 6.72
N HIS A 104 -10.61 -20.74 7.29
CA HIS A 104 -10.25 -20.43 8.69
C HIS A 104 -11.43 -20.57 9.65
N SER A 105 -11.12 -20.85 10.92
CA SER A 105 -12.07 -20.81 12.04
C SER A 105 -12.65 -19.40 12.26
N GLN A 106 -13.75 -19.28 13.02
CA GLN A 106 -14.36 -17.98 13.30
C GLN A 106 -13.41 -17.05 14.06
N ASP A 107 -12.68 -17.59 15.04
CA ASP A 107 -11.72 -16.82 15.84
C ASP A 107 -10.53 -16.34 14.98
N GLU A 108 -9.99 -17.20 14.11
CA GLU A 108 -8.93 -16.80 13.18
C GLU A 108 -9.41 -15.73 12.18
N ARG A 109 -10.64 -15.83 11.68
CA ARG A 109 -11.22 -14.80 10.79
C ARG A 109 -11.33 -13.46 11.50
N ALA A 110 -11.79 -13.45 12.75
CA ALA A 110 -11.92 -12.24 13.55
C ALA A 110 -10.56 -11.61 13.85
N ASP A 111 -9.52 -12.41 14.13
CA ASP A 111 -8.15 -11.90 14.30
C ASP A 111 -7.60 -11.29 13.01
N ILE A 112 -7.73 -12.00 11.88
CA ILE A 112 -7.31 -11.51 10.56
C ILE A 112 -8.03 -10.21 10.20
N GLU A 113 -9.35 -10.15 10.36
CA GLU A 113 -10.15 -8.95 10.12
C GLU A 113 -9.64 -7.77 10.96
N LYS A 114 -9.53 -7.97 12.28
CA LYS A 114 -9.06 -6.94 13.20
C LYS A 114 -7.71 -6.38 12.79
N ARG A 115 -6.77 -7.25 12.39
CA ARG A 115 -5.42 -6.87 11.99
C ARG A 115 -5.40 -6.17 10.63
N VAL A 116 -6.11 -6.69 9.64
CA VAL A 116 -6.21 -6.05 8.32
C VAL A 116 -6.76 -4.63 8.45
N VAL A 117 -7.85 -4.46 9.20
CA VAL A 117 -8.49 -3.15 9.44
C VAL A 117 -7.57 -2.21 10.23
N ALA A 118 -6.94 -2.69 11.30
CA ALA A 118 -6.03 -1.89 12.12
C ALA A 118 -4.83 -1.35 11.33
N TYR A 119 -4.41 -2.04 10.27
CA TYR A 119 -3.27 -1.67 9.43
C TYR A 119 -3.70 -1.15 8.03
N GLY A 120 -4.91 -0.59 7.95
CA GLY A 120 -5.36 0.25 6.84
C GLY A 120 -6.05 -0.47 5.68
N GLY A 121 -6.31 -1.77 5.80
CA GLY A 121 -7.04 -2.55 4.81
C GLY A 121 -8.54 -2.59 5.08
N ALA A 122 -9.28 -3.10 4.09
CA ALA A 122 -10.69 -3.42 4.21
C ALA A 122 -10.88 -4.94 4.30
N TYR A 123 -11.78 -5.38 5.17
CA TYR A 123 -12.21 -6.76 5.24
C TYR A 123 -13.52 -6.94 4.46
N ALA A 124 -13.59 -7.98 3.63
CA ALA A 124 -14.77 -8.33 2.84
C ALA A 124 -15.30 -9.71 3.28
N SER A 125 -16.57 -9.75 3.70
CA SER A 125 -17.27 -11.00 4.06
C SER A 125 -17.35 -11.96 2.87
N ASP A 126 -17.56 -11.40 1.68
CA ASP A 126 -17.76 -12.11 0.43
C ASP A 126 -16.66 -11.81 -0.57
N LEU A 127 -16.34 -12.82 -1.39
CA LEU A 127 -15.34 -12.67 -2.44
C LEU A 127 -16.01 -12.02 -3.65
N VAL A 128 -15.70 -10.74 -3.90
CA VAL A 128 -16.31 -9.92 -4.95
C VAL A 128 -15.28 -9.55 -6.03
N LYS A 129 -15.55 -9.94 -7.28
CA LYS A 129 -14.62 -9.69 -8.41
C LYS A 129 -14.46 -8.19 -8.65
N GLY A 130 -13.22 -7.74 -8.82
CA GLY A 130 -12.88 -6.34 -9.05
C GLY A 130 -12.92 -5.46 -7.78
N VAL A 131 -13.34 -6.01 -6.64
CA VAL A 131 -13.29 -5.34 -5.34
C VAL A 131 -12.24 -5.99 -4.45
N CYS A 132 -12.31 -7.31 -4.27
CA CYS A 132 -11.32 -8.04 -3.50
C CYS A 132 -9.97 -8.04 -4.23
N THR A 133 -8.92 -7.74 -3.48
CA THR A 133 -7.53 -7.73 -3.94
C THR A 133 -6.78 -8.96 -3.46
N HIS A 134 -7.15 -9.50 -2.31
CA HIS A 134 -6.50 -10.64 -1.68
C HIS A 134 -7.55 -11.62 -1.15
N LEU A 135 -7.25 -12.91 -1.30
CA LEU A 135 -7.94 -13.99 -0.61
C LEU A 135 -6.93 -14.69 0.30
N ILE A 136 -7.16 -14.61 1.62
CA ILE A 136 -6.42 -15.41 2.60
C ILE A 136 -7.10 -16.78 2.70
N ALA A 137 -6.39 -17.82 2.29
CA ALA A 137 -6.92 -19.17 2.23
C ALA A 137 -6.09 -20.15 3.07
N ALA A 138 -6.75 -20.89 3.96
CA ALA A 138 -6.13 -21.99 4.71
C ALA A 138 -5.93 -23.26 3.85
N ASP A 139 -6.83 -23.46 2.89
CA ASP A 139 -6.85 -24.61 1.99
C ASP A 139 -7.34 -24.23 0.59
N THR A 140 -7.21 -25.16 -0.36
CA THR A 140 -7.54 -24.94 -1.77
C THR A 140 -8.92 -25.48 -2.17
N THR A 141 -9.73 -25.92 -1.21
CA THR A 141 -10.96 -26.70 -1.48
C THR A 141 -12.20 -25.84 -1.61
N SER A 142 -12.15 -24.60 -1.13
CA SER A 142 -13.31 -23.72 -1.09
C SER A 142 -13.71 -23.18 -2.47
N ALA A 143 -15.01 -22.91 -2.66
CA ALA A 143 -15.49 -22.22 -3.86
C ALA A 143 -14.84 -20.84 -4.02
N LYS A 144 -14.56 -20.14 -2.90
CA LYS A 144 -13.84 -18.86 -2.91
C LYS A 144 -12.43 -19.03 -3.51
N TYR A 145 -11.69 -20.06 -3.12
CA TYR A 145 -10.37 -20.36 -3.69
C TYR A 145 -10.47 -20.60 -5.20
N ALA A 146 -11.38 -21.48 -5.63
CA ALA A 146 -11.55 -21.83 -7.03
C ALA A 146 -11.97 -20.64 -7.92
N HIS A 147 -12.72 -19.68 -7.36
CA HIS A 147 -13.06 -18.44 -8.06
C HIS A 147 -11.88 -17.46 -8.12
N ALA A 148 -11.24 -17.19 -6.97
CA ALA A 148 -10.10 -16.30 -6.90
C ALA A 148 -8.96 -16.76 -7.83
N SER A 149 -8.71 -18.07 -7.93
CA SER A 149 -7.63 -18.62 -8.76
C SER A 149 -7.85 -18.41 -10.26
N ARG A 150 -9.04 -17.98 -10.67
CA ARG A 150 -9.41 -17.70 -12.06
C ARG A 150 -9.54 -16.21 -12.33
N TRP A 151 -9.40 -15.35 -11.32
CA TRP A 151 -9.58 -13.92 -11.46
C TRP A 151 -8.23 -13.22 -11.51
N ASP A 152 -8.00 -12.50 -12.60
CA ASP A 152 -6.89 -11.56 -12.65
C ASP A 152 -7.10 -10.46 -11.60
N GLY A 153 -6.03 -10.14 -10.87
CA GLY A 153 -6.03 -9.09 -9.85
C GLY A 153 -6.44 -9.52 -8.44
N VAL A 154 -6.65 -10.83 -8.19
CA VAL A 154 -6.77 -11.37 -6.83
C VAL A 154 -5.56 -12.22 -6.48
N CYS A 155 -4.80 -11.79 -5.48
CA CYS A 155 -3.70 -12.57 -4.93
C CYS A 155 -4.24 -13.56 -3.89
N ILE A 156 -3.87 -14.84 -4.01
CA ILE A 156 -4.18 -15.84 -3.00
C ILE A 156 -2.96 -16.01 -2.10
N VAL A 157 -3.13 -15.81 -0.81
CA VAL A 157 -2.05 -15.86 0.20
C VAL A 157 -2.49 -16.66 1.41
N LYS A 158 -1.56 -17.01 2.28
CA LYS A 158 -1.86 -17.59 3.59
C LYS A 158 -1.90 -16.52 4.69
N LYS A 159 -2.29 -16.90 5.90
CA LYS A 159 -2.38 -15.96 7.03
C LYS A 159 -1.01 -15.38 7.41
N GLU A 160 0.06 -16.13 7.18
CA GLU A 160 1.44 -15.73 7.47
C GLU A 160 1.86 -14.49 6.68
N TRP A 161 1.25 -14.25 5.51
CA TRP A 161 1.47 -13.01 4.75
C TRP A 161 1.01 -11.77 5.52
N VAL A 162 -0.07 -11.87 6.32
CA VAL A 162 -0.53 -10.79 7.21
C VAL A 162 0.50 -10.54 8.33
N ASP A 163 1.10 -11.60 8.87
CA ASP A 163 2.18 -11.52 9.85
C ASP A 163 3.40 -10.81 9.24
N ALA A 164 3.83 -11.24 8.06
CA ALA A 164 4.97 -10.67 7.34
C ALA A 164 4.76 -9.16 7.09
N CYS A 165 3.61 -8.77 6.54
CA CYS A 165 3.27 -7.37 6.24
C CYS A 165 3.36 -6.46 7.48
N ILE A 166 2.86 -6.95 8.63
CA ILE A 166 2.90 -6.20 9.88
C ILE A 166 4.32 -6.12 10.43
N ALA A 167 5.07 -7.23 10.39
CA ALA A 167 6.44 -7.28 10.88
C ALA A 167 7.37 -6.31 10.13
N VAL A 168 7.26 -6.24 8.81
CA VAL A 168 8.07 -5.34 7.97
C VAL A 168 7.46 -3.93 7.84
N ARG A 169 6.23 -3.72 8.34
CA ARG A 169 5.48 -2.46 8.28
C ARG A 169 5.30 -1.94 6.84
N SER A 170 5.15 -2.86 5.89
CA SER A 170 4.90 -2.59 4.47
C SER A 170 4.23 -3.80 3.81
N ARG A 171 3.64 -3.63 2.62
CA ARG A 171 3.11 -4.75 1.83
C ARG A 171 4.25 -5.73 1.47
N ALA A 172 4.15 -6.96 1.98
CA ALA A 172 5.06 -8.05 1.65
C ALA A 172 4.69 -8.67 0.29
N ASP A 173 5.64 -9.39 -0.32
CA ASP A 173 5.37 -10.14 -1.55
C ASP A 173 4.37 -11.27 -1.28
N GLU A 174 3.43 -11.45 -2.20
CA GLU A 174 2.36 -12.45 -2.09
C GLU A 174 2.79 -13.87 -2.49
N THR A 175 4.07 -14.08 -2.82
CA THR A 175 4.60 -15.35 -3.30
C THR A 175 5.00 -16.34 -2.20
N GLU A 176 4.82 -15.99 -0.93
CA GLU A 176 5.18 -16.85 0.23
C GLU A 176 4.00 -17.67 0.79
#